data_AF-A0A3C1NFW5-F1
#
_entry.id   AF-A0A3C1NFW5-F1
#
_cell.length_a   1.000
_cell.length_b   1.000
_cell.length_c   1.000
_cell.angle_alpha   90.00
_cell.angle_beta   90.00
_cell.angle_gamma   90.00
#
_symmetry.space_group_name_H-M   'P 1'
#
loop_
_entity.id
_entity.type
_entity.pdbx_description
1 polymer ?
#
loop_
_entity_poly.entity_id
_entity_poly.type
_entity_poly.pdbx_seq_one_letter_code
_entity_poly.pdbx_strand_id
1 'polypeptide(L)' 'GVPPNRLVAAGFGEFQPIDPATSDEALRKNRRIELKLTER' A
#
# COMPACT_ATOMS: atom_id res chain seq x y z
N GLY A 1 -13.75 -16.80 -2.61
CA GLY A 1 -13.54 -15.37 -2.97
C GLY A 1 -13.83 -14.50 -1.77
N VAL A 2 -13.26 -13.29 -1.71
CA VAL A 2 -13.56 -12.29 -0.65
C VAL A 2 -14.89 -11.60 -1.01
N PRO A 3 -15.88 -11.54 -0.09
CA PRO A 3 -17.12 -10.80 -0.34
C PRO A 3 -16.83 -9.34 -0.71
N PRO A 4 -17.46 -8.76 -1.76
CA PRO A 4 -17.16 -7.40 -2.21
C PRO A 4 -17.32 -6.33 -1.12
N ASN A 5 -18.30 -6.52 -0.21
CA ASN A 5 -18.53 -5.64 0.93
C ASN A 5 -17.48 -5.75 2.06
N ARG A 6 -16.54 -6.70 1.95
CA ARG A 6 -15.40 -6.87 2.86
C ARG A 6 -14.06 -6.54 2.19
N LEU A 7 -14.09 -6.02 0.97
CA LEU A 7 -12.91 -5.62 0.22
C LEU A 7 -12.96 -4.11 -0.03
N VAL A 8 -11.92 -3.41 0.40
CA VAL A 8 -11.70 -2.00 0.08
C VAL A 8 -10.39 -1.89 -0.69
N ALA A 9 -10.43 -1.28 -1.88
CA ALA A 9 -9.25 -0.95 -2.65
C ALA A 9 -9.01 0.57 -2.55
N ALA A 10 -7.88 0.96 -1.96
CA ALA A 10 -7.48 2.36 -1.82
C ALA A 10 -6.08 2.56 -2.42
N GLY A 11 -5.86 3.70 -3.09
CA GLY A 11 -4.58 4.11 -3.63
C GLY A 11 -4.02 5.31 -2.87
N PHE A 12 -2.81 5.17 -2.34
CA PHE A 12 -2.14 6.23 -1.55
C PHE A 12 -1.00 6.94 -2.31
N GLY A 13 -0.67 6.49 -3.53
CA GLY A 13 0.33 7.12 -4.39
C GLY A 13 1.67 7.31 -3.68
N GLU A 14 2.26 8.50 -3.87
CA GLU A 14 3.52 8.92 -3.24
C GLU A 14 3.35 9.50 -1.83
N PHE A 15 2.12 9.59 -1.31
CA PHE A 15 1.84 10.30 -0.05
C PHE A 15 2.12 9.46 1.21
N GLN A 16 2.48 8.18 1.05
CA GLN A 16 2.88 7.30 2.16
C GLN A 16 4.14 6.47 1.81
N PRO A 17 5.32 7.12 1.69
CA PRO A 17 6.57 6.42 1.48
C PRO A 17 6.98 5.64 2.75
N ILE A 18 7.48 4.42 2.56
CA ILE A 18 8.16 3.68 3.66
C ILE A 18 9.64 4.06 3.75
N ASP A 19 10.20 4.53 2.64
CA ASP A 19 11.57 5.04 2.55
C ASP A 19 11.50 6.44 1.90
N PRO A 20 11.80 7.53 2.65
CA PRO A 20 11.68 8.89 2.15
C PRO A 20 12.81 9.27 1.19
N ALA A 21 13.83 8.43 1.01
CA ALA A 21 14.93 8.72 0.11
C ALA A 21 14.48 8.70 -1.36
N THR A 22 15.25 9.39 -2.20
CA THR A 22 15.00 9.50 -3.64
C THR A 22 15.92 8.59 -4.48
N SER A 23 16.60 7.64 -3.84
CA SER A 23 17.45 6.68 -4.54
C SER A 23 16.61 5.65 -5.31
N ASP A 24 17.17 5.06 -6.36
CA ASP A 24 16.48 3.99 -7.13
C ASP A 24 16.03 2.83 -6.23
N GLU A 25 16.81 2.54 -5.19
CA GLU A 25 16.46 1.53 -4.21
C GLU A 25 15.21 1.90 -3.40
N ALA A 26 15.14 3.13 -2.90
CA ALA A 26 14.00 3.64 -2.14
C ALA A 26 12.74 3.71 -3.03
N LEU A 27 12.87 4.20 -4.27
CA LEU A 27 11.79 4.21 -5.24
C LEU A 27 11.26 2.80 -5.53
N ARG A 28 12.15 1.81 -5.62
CA ARG A 28 11.78 0.40 -5.81
C ARG A 28 11.05 -0.17 -4.60
N LYS A 29 11.48 0.17 -3.38
CA LYS A 29 10.80 -0.25 -2.13
C LYS A 29 9.41 0.38 -2.00
N ASN A 30 9.24 1.63 -2.40
CA ASN A 30 7.97 2.35 -2.27
C ASN A 30 6.87 1.85 -3.23
N ARG A 31 7.20 1.20 -4.35
CA ARG A 31 6.22 0.58 -5.26
C ARG A 31 5.70 -0.74 -4.68
N ARG A 32 4.63 -0.67 -3.86
CA ARG A 32 4.12 -1.83 -3.11
C ARG A 32 2.58 -1.89 -3.04
N ILE A 33 2.09 -3.07 -2.68
CA ILE A 33 0.69 -3.34 -2.35
C ILE A 33 0.63 -3.80 -0.89
N GLU A 34 -0.23 -3.18 -0.09
CA GLU A 34 -0.42 -3.52 1.33
C GLU A 34 -1.77 -4.19 1.56
N LEU A 35 -1.78 -5.19 2.45
CA LEU A 35 -2.98 -5.88 2.90
C LEU A 35 -3.16 -5.61 4.39
N LYS A 36 -4.19 -4.85 4.74
CA LYS A 36 -4.56 -4.58 6.13
C LYS A 36 -5.82 -5.37 6.47
N LEU A 37 -5.69 -6.30 7.42
CA LEU A 37 -6.82 -7.06 7.95
C LEU A 37 -7.34 -6.32 9.19
N THR A 38 -8.65 -6.10 9.23
CA THR A 38 -9.33 -5.46 10.37
C THR A 38 -10.40 -6.40 10.90
N GLU A 39 -10.49 -6.54 12.21
CA GLU A 39 -11.61 -7.21 12.87
C GLU A 39 -12.76 -6.20 13.06
N ARG A 40 -13.98 -6.70 13.27
CA ARG A 40 -15.15 -5.87 13.61
C ARG A 40 -15.31 -5.77 15.12
#